data_AF-A0A1F2WM30-F1
#
_entry.id   AF-A0A1F2WM30-F1
#
_cell.length_a   1.000
_cell.length_b   1.000
_cell.length_c   1.000
_cell.angle_alpha   90.00
_cell.angle_beta   90.00
_cell.angle_gamma   90.00
#
_symmetry.space_group_name_H-M   'P 1'
#
loop_
_entity.id
_entity.type
_entity.pdbx_description
1 polymer ?
#
loop_
_entity_poly.entity_id
_entity_poly.type
_entity_poly.pdbx_seq_one_letter_code
_entity_poly.pdbx_strand_id
1 'polypeptide(L)'
;MRLSSLRNSLVPLLLVILLVLTALALGCGSSATTTQTQEEEQTEQEAGPKTAANRFYRAINDLDAEKLAAVFDPDEIGDFEDVSGVLFETALENFFFGTGEALKFSSLKYDVDLDGDEATITIIKGKVSSMGGDGEIVTETLSRDDDIVLLIVKNHGKWYVSLDSFPDFLADATASNATPGTTNPQPSPQPAPSTNYVTCRTCGGTGVINCLECQGQGGFYIGGDVICPDCAGGGVVACYWCDGTGVVEGGDGWYTCDVCGGNGNLYCDSCGGSGFLGESVWQDCPRCGGSGIEGCPDCDGSGWVRS
;
A
#
# COMPACT_ATOMS: atom_id res chain seq x y z
N MET A 1 46.50 35.12 -41.36
CA MET A 1 45.47 35.89 -40.64
C MET A 1 45.19 35.22 -39.29
N ARG A 2 45.39 35.98 -38.22
CA ARG A 2 44.96 35.85 -36.80
C ARG A 2 44.60 34.45 -36.22
N LEU A 3 45.51 33.92 -35.41
CA LEU A 3 45.24 32.97 -34.30
C LEU A 3 46.02 33.46 -33.07
N SER A 4 45.50 34.46 -32.35
CA SER A 4 46.17 35.01 -31.17
C SER A 4 45.22 35.54 -30.08
N SER A 5 43.96 35.09 -30.06
CA SER A 5 42.95 35.64 -29.13
C SER A 5 42.15 34.57 -28.36
N LEU A 6 42.83 33.58 -27.75
CA LEU A 6 42.17 32.59 -26.89
C LEU A 6 42.95 32.24 -25.60
N ARG A 7 43.97 33.01 -25.22
CA ARG A 7 44.80 32.72 -24.02
C ARG A 7 44.40 33.44 -22.72
N ASN A 8 43.42 34.35 -22.72
CA ASN A 8 43.10 35.17 -21.54
C ASN A 8 41.78 34.84 -20.82
N SER A 9 41.03 33.82 -21.22
CA SER A 9 39.70 33.56 -20.63
C SER A 9 39.60 32.31 -19.73
N LEU A 10 40.67 31.51 -19.61
CA LEU A 10 40.65 30.25 -18.84
C LEU A 10 41.35 30.32 -17.49
N VAL A 11 42.14 31.37 -17.25
CA VAL A 11 42.89 31.57 -16.00
C VAL A 11 41.99 31.86 -14.78
N PRO A 12 40.91 32.68 -14.87
CA PRO A 12 40.06 32.92 -13.69
C PRO A 12 39.18 31.70 -13.34
N LEU A 13 38.85 30.84 -14.31
CA LEU A 13 38.00 29.67 -14.07
C LEU A 13 38.75 28.56 -13.31
N LEU A 14 40.03 28.34 -13.65
CA LEU A 14 40.89 27.36 -12.98
C LEU A 14 41.24 27.76 -11.54
N LEU A 15 41.28 29.07 -11.24
CA LEU A 15 41.57 29.59 -9.91
C LEU A 15 40.36 29.48 -8.96
N VAL A 16 39.14 29.59 -9.49
CA VAL A 16 37.89 29.35 -8.73
C VAL A 16 37.73 27.86 -8.42
N ILE A 17 38.06 26.97 -9.36
CA ILE A 17 37.99 25.51 -9.14
C ILE A 17 39.03 25.05 -8.09
N LEU A 18 40.22 25.65 -8.05
CA LEU A 18 41.24 25.34 -7.04
C LEU A 18 40.86 25.86 -5.63
N LEU A 19 40.14 26.98 -5.54
CA LEU A 19 39.65 27.54 -4.26
C LEU A 19 38.48 26.74 -3.68
N VAL A 20 37.61 26.18 -4.53
CA VAL A 20 36.51 25.30 -4.09
C VAL A 20 37.05 23.95 -3.58
N LEU A 21 38.09 23.40 -4.22
CA LEU A 21 38.69 22.13 -3.81
C LEU A 21 39.52 22.22 -2.52
N THR A 22 40.03 23.40 -2.15
CA THR A 22 40.77 23.59 -0.90
C THR A 22 39.86 23.86 0.31
N ALA A 23 38.63 24.35 0.09
CA ALA A 23 37.64 24.52 1.17
C ALA A 23 37.05 23.20 1.69
N LEU A 24 37.07 22.13 0.88
CA LEU A 24 36.55 20.81 1.26
C LEU A 24 37.49 20.00 2.16
N ALA A 25 38.74 20.43 2.37
CA ALA A 25 39.75 19.65 3.10
C ALA A 25 39.89 20.01 4.59
N LEU A 26 39.16 21.01 5.11
CA LEU A 26 39.37 21.52 6.49
C LEU A 26 38.11 21.59 7.37
N GLY A 27 37.00 20.97 6.96
CA GLY A 27 35.77 20.90 7.77
C GLY A 27 35.71 19.68 8.67
N CYS A 28 36.49 19.65 9.75
CA CYS A 28 36.28 18.70 10.85
C CYS A 28 35.08 19.13 11.71
N GLY A 29 34.10 18.23 11.84
CA GLY A 29 33.28 18.06 13.04
C GLY A 29 32.09 19.00 13.20
N SER A 30 30.90 18.53 12.83
CA SER A 30 29.65 18.84 13.53
C SER A 30 28.59 17.82 13.12
N SER A 31 27.89 17.29 14.12
CA SER A 31 26.89 16.23 14.03
C SER A 31 25.85 16.50 12.93
N ALA A 32 25.76 15.57 11.97
CA ALA A 32 24.68 15.54 11.00
C ALA A 32 23.40 15.06 11.70
N THR A 33 22.60 16.01 12.16
CA THR A 33 21.19 15.76 12.50
C THR A 33 20.43 15.57 11.19
N THR A 34 20.01 14.34 10.96
CA THR A 34 19.07 13.90 9.91
C THR A 34 17.91 14.88 9.78
N THR A 35 17.98 15.72 8.76
CA THR A 35 16.92 16.64 8.32
C THR A 35 16.68 16.36 6.84
N GLN A 36 16.12 15.20 6.53
CA GLN A 36 15.75 14.81 5.16
C GLN A 36 14.35 14.19 5.05
N THR A 37 13.55 14.21 6.12
CA THR A 37 12.19 13.63 6.10
C THR A 37 11.08 14.68 5.87
N GLN A 38 11.37 15.98 5.92
CA GLN A 38 10.34 17.03 5.85
C GLN A 38 10.07 17.60 4.45
N GLU A 39 10.84 17.21 3.42
CA GLU A 39 10.66 17.76 2.07
C GLU A 39 9.72 16.92 1.19
N GLU A 40 9.52 15.63 1.48
CA GLU A 40 8.49 14.81 0.81
C GLU A 40 7.07 15.15 1.30
N GLU A 41 6.91 15.49 2.58
CA GLU A 41 5.61 15.76 3.20
C GLU A 41 4.95 17.06 2.70
N GLN A 42 5.74 18.04 2.26
CA GLN A 42 5.22 19.31 1.74
C GLN A 42 4.67 19.23 0.31
N THR A 43 5.10 18.27 -0.51
CA THR A 43 4.52 18.04 -1.85
C THR A 43 3.14 17.39 -1.79
N GLU A 44 2.79 16.77 -0.67
CA GLU A 44 1.49 16.11 -0.50
C GLU A 44 0.37 17.12 -0.16
N GLN A 45 0.72 18.27 0.40
CA GLN A 45 -0.26 19.27 0.87
C GLN A 45 -0.95 20.06 -0.26
N GLU A 46 -0.47 19.96 -1.50
CA GLU A 46 -1.09 20.56 -2.70
C GLU A 46 -1.68 19.52 -3.68
N ALA A 47 -1.79 18.27 -3.26
CA ALA A 47 -2.38 17.21 -4.06
C ALA A 47 -3.88 17.46 -4.29
N GLY A 48 -4.26 17.94 -5.49
CA GLY A 48 -5.65 18.19 -5.87
C GLY A 48 -6.56 16.94 -5.87
N PRO A 49 -7.86 17.07 -6.16
CA PRO A 49 -8.84 15.98 -6.02
C PRO A 49 -8.52 14.76 -6.90
N LYS A 50 -7.93 14.97 -8.08
CA LYS A 50 -7.45 13.87 -8.94
C LYS A 50 -6.41 12.99 -8.24
N THR A 51 -5.57 13.57 -7.40
CA THR A 51 -4.58 12.80 -6.62
C THR A 51 -5.27 11.97 -5.54
N ALA A 52 -6.30 12.51 -4.86
CA ALA A 52 -7.10 11.74 -3.91
C ALA A 52 -7.79 10.54 -4.59
N ALA A 53 -8.41 10.73 -5.76
CA ALA A 53 -8.98 9.65 -6.56
C ALA A 53 -7.93 8.58 -6.93
N ASN A 54 -6.74 8.99 -7.37
CA ASN A 54 -5.67 8.04 -7.69
C ASN A 54 -5.19 7.25 -6.47
N ARG A 55 -5.10 7.88 -5.29
CA ARG A 55 -4.75 7.18 -4.05
C ARG A 55 -5.81 6.14 -3.70
N PHE A 56 -7.10 6.48 -3.85
CA PHE A 56 -8.21 5.56 -3.63
C PHE A 56 -8.11 4.30 -4.50
N TYR A 57 -8.03 4.46 -5.82
CA TYR A 57 -7.94 3.30 -6.72
C TYR A 57 -6.64 2.50 -6.53
N ARG A 58 -5.54 3.16 -6.15
CA ARG A 58 -4.30 2.46 -5.82
C ARG A 58 -4.44 1.63 -4.55
N ALA A 59 -5.08 2.15 -3.50
CA ALA A 59 -5.31 1.40 -2.28
C ALA A 59 -6.19 0.16 -2.52
N ILE A 60 -7.19 0.26 -3.41
CA ILE A 60 -7.97 -0.92 -3.86
C ILE A 60 -7.09 -1.92 -4.60
N ASN A 61 -6.28 -1.46 -5.56
CA ASN A 61 -5.38 -2.33 -6.32
C ASN A 61 -4.38 -3.08 -5.43
N ASP A 62 -3.94 -2.42 -4.35
CA ASP A 62 -2.98 -2.95 -3.39
C ASP A 62 -3.65 -3.85 -2.32
N LEU A 63 -4.99 -3.97 -2.32
CA LEU A 63 -5.79 -4.67 -1.29
C LEU A 63 -5.46 -4.21 0.13
N ASP A 64 -5.22 -2.91 0.29
CA ASP A 64 -4.67 -2.33 1.51
C ASP A 64 -5.74 -1.48 2.19
N ALA A 65 -6.46 -2.08 3.15
CA ALA A 65 -7.56 -1.44 3.86
C ALA A 65 -7.11 -0.21 4.66
N GLU A 66 -5.89 -0.23 5.20
CA GLU A 66 -5.32 0.90 5.94
C GLU A 66 -5.06 2.10 5.01
N LYS A 67 -4.40 1.85 3.87
CA LYS A 67 -4.23 2.90 2.84
C LYS A 67 -5.57 3.37 2.29
N LEU A 68 -6.55 2.47 2.16
CA LEU A 68 -7.87 2.82 1.68
C LEU A 68 -8.59 3.72 2.68
N ALA A 69 -8.58 3.38 3.97
CA ALA A 69 -9.14 4.22 5.01
C ALA A 69 -8.50 5.62 5.04
N ALA A 70 -7.18 5.70 4.86
CA ALA A 70 -6.44 6.97 4.86
C ALA A 70 -6.82 7.94 3.71
N VAL A 71 -7.57 7.50 2.70
CA VAL A 71 -8.06 8.38 1.64
C VAL A 71 -9.44 8.97 1.91
N PHE A 72 -10.19 8.44 2.88
CA PHE A 72 -11.52 8.93 3.25
C PHE A 72 -11.44 10.11 4.21
N ASP A 73 -12.50 10.93 4.25
CA ASP A 73 -12.55 12.08 5.16
C ASP A 73 -12.53 11.59 6.62
N PRO A 74 -11.52 11.97 7.43
CA PRO A 74 -11.42 11.53 8.81
C PRO A 74 -12.62 11.93 9.69
N ASP A 75 -13.29 13.04 9.38
CA ASP A 75 -14.46 13.47 10.15
C ASP A 75 -15.65 12.53 9.88
N GLU A 76 -15.86 12.13 8.63
CA GLU A 76 -16.91 11.17 8.25
C GLU A 76 -16.61 9.75 8.77
N ILE A 77 -15.34 9.35 8.82
CA ILE A 77 -14.93 8.08 9.45
C ILE A 77 -15.33 8.06 10.92
N GLY A 78 -15.02 9.12 11.67
CA GLY A 78 -15.38 9.21 13.09
C GLY A 78 -16.89 9.09 13.30
N ASP A 79 -17.68 9.82 12.50
CA ASP A 79 -19.14 9.74 12.55
C ASP A 79 -19.66 8.33 12.20
N PHE A 80 -19.06 7.66 11.20
CA PHE A 80 -19.40 6.30 10.84
C PHE A 80 -19.14 5.31 11.98
N GLU A 81 -17.96 5.38 12.60
CA GLU A 81 -17.58 4.45 13.69
C GLU A 81 -18.44 4.65 14.93
N ASP A 82 -18.76 5.91 15.26
CA ASP A 82 -19.65 6.25 16.38
C ASP A 82 -21.07 5.71 16.18
N VAL A 83 -21.56 5.73 14.93
CA VAL A 83 -22.93 5.29 14.60
C VAL A 83 -23.02 3.77 14.41
N SER A 84 -22.04 3.17 13.72
CA SER A 84 -22.05 1.75 13.39
C SER A 84 -21.53 0.87 14.54
N GLY A 85 -20.60 1.38 15.34
CA GLY A 85 -19.85 0.60 16.33
C GLY A 85 -18.86 -0.39 15.71
N VAL A 86 -18.55 -0.26 14.42
CA VAL A 86 -17.62 -1.10 13.68
C VAL A 86 -16.42 -0.26 13.25
N LEU A 87 -15.21 -0.83 13.36
CA LEU A 87 -14.00 -0.20 12.85
C LEU A 87 -14.09 -0.02 11.34
N PHE A 88 -13.81 1.18 10.87
CA PHE A 88 -13.99 1.53 9.47
C PHE A 88 -13.12 0.67 8.54
N GLU A 89 -11.89 0.33 8.92
CA GLU A 89 -11.02 -0.54 8.12
C GLU A 89 -11.63 -1.94 7.97
N THR A 90 -12.23 -2.48 9.03
CA THR A 90 -12.91 -3.79 8.99
C THR A 90 -14.12 -3.75 8.06
N ALA A 91 -14.87 -2.64 8.06
CA ALA A 91 -15.99 -2.47 7.14
C ALA A 91 -15.52 -2.40 5.68
N LEU A 92 -14.46 -1.64 5.41
CA LEU A 92 -13.84 -1.55 4.08
C LEU A 92 -13.31 -2.90 3.61
N GLU A 93 -12.61 -3.64 4.46
CA GLU A 93 -12.06 -4.96 4.13
C GLU A 93 -13.16 -5.93 3.72
N ASN A 94 -14.25 -5.99 4.49
CA ASN A 94 -15.38 -6.85 4.16
C ASN A 94 -16.08 -6.42 2.87
N PHE A 95 -16.25 -5.12 2.65
CA PHE A 95 -16.97 -4.59 1.49
C PHE A 95 -16.16 -4.71 0.19
N PHE A 96 -14.92 -4.24 0.19
CA PHE A 96 -14.09 -4.20 -1.01
C PHE A 96 -13.32 -5.50 -1.26
N PHE A 97 -12.94 -6.23 -0.21
CA PHE A 97 -12.04 -7.37 -0.32
C PHE A 97 -12.67 -8.70 0.11
N GLY A 98 -13.85 -8.68 0.73
CA GLY A 98 -14.50 -9.87 1.30
C GLY A 98 -14.94 -10.93 0.28
N THR A 99 -15.08 -10.58 -0.99
CA THR A 99 -15.43 -11.54 -2.06
C THR A 99 -14.21 -12.35 -2.53
N GLY A 100 -12.98 -11.94 -2.18
CA GLY A 100 -11.75 -12.51 -2.70
C GLY A 100 -11.45 -12.13 -4.17
N GLU A 101 -12.30 -11.31 -4.79
CA GLU A 101 -12.08 -10.83 -6.15
C GLU A 101 -11.25 -9.54 -6.12
N ALA A 102 -9.96 -9.65 -6.44
CA ALA A 102 -9.10 -8.47 -6.50
C ALA A 102 -9.41 -7.65 -7.75
N LEU A 103 -9.93 -6.43 -7.55
CA LEU A 103 -10.12 -5.45 -8.62
C LEU A 103 -8.80 -4.74 -8.91
N LYS A 104 -8.48 -4.61 -10.20
CA LYS A 104 -7.32 -3.86 -10.70
C LYS A 104 -7.75 -2.79 -11.68
N PHE A 105 -7.61 -1.54 -11.28
CA PHE A 105 -7.86 -0.37 -12.10
C PHE A 105 -6.58 0.06 -12.82
N SER A 106 -6.68 0.40 -14.11
CA SER A 106 -5.56 0.92 -14.90
C SER A 106 -6.02 1.92 -15.96
N SER A 107 -5.07 2.73 -16.44
CA SER A 107 -5.31 3.70 -17.52
C SER A 107 -6.47 4.68 -17.26
N LEU A 108 -6.74 5.00 -15.99
CA LEU A 108 -7.84 5.87 -15.59
C LEU A 108 -7.63 7.31 -16.09
N LYS A 109 -8.70 7.88 -16.64
CA LYS A 109 -8.82 9.30 -16.99
C LYS A 109 -10.11 9.82 -16.38
N TYR A 110 -10.01 11.03 -15.86
CA TYR A 110 -11.09 11.68 -15.13
C TYR A 110 -11.52 12.96 -15.81
N ASP A 111 -12.81 13.26 -15.69
CA ASP A 111 -13.35 14.61 -15.74
C ASP A 111 -13.47 15.11 -14.29
N VAL A 112 -13.14 16.37 -14.05
CA VAL A 112 -13.11 16.95 -12.70
C VAL A 112 -13.97 18.20 -12.71
N ASP A 113 -15.06 18.16 -11.95
CA ASP A 113 -15.90 19.33 -11.69
C ASP A 113 -15.60 19.84 -10.27
N LEU A 114 -15.17 21.10 -10.16
CA LEU A 114 -14.73 21.72 -8.91
C LEU A 114 -15.79 22.72 -8.44
N ASP A 115 -16.28 22.56 -7.22
CA ASP A 115 -17.16 23.52 -6.55
C ASP A 115 -16.62 23.86 -5.16
N GLY A 116 -15.73 24.86 -5.11
CA GLY A 116 -15.12 25.32 -3.87
C GLY A 116 -14.24 24.25 -3.20
N ASP A 117 -14.70 23.77 -2.04
CA ASP A 117 -14.04 22.73 -1.25
C ASP A 117 -14.59 21.33 -1.55
N GLU A 118 -15.45 21.21 -2.57
CA GLU A 118 -15.98 19.94 -3.07
C GLU A 118 -15.54 19.72 -4.52
N ALA A 119 -15.44 18.46 -4.92
CA ALA A 119 -15.11 18.05 -6.27
C ALA A 119 -15.87 16.78 -6.65
N THR A 120 -16.41 16.76 -7.87
CA THR A 120 -16.98 15.56 -8.48
C THR A 120 -15.99 15.01 -9.50
N ILE A 121 -15.57 13.76 -9.31
CA ILE A 121 -14.68 13.04 -10.22
C ILE A 121 -15.49 12.02 -10.99
N THR A 122 -15.53 12.13 -12.31
CA THR A 122 -16.16 11.13 -13.19
C THR A 122 -15.09 10.38 -13.97
N ILE A 123 -15.10 9.05 -13.94
CA ILE A 123 -14.24 8.26 -14.83
C ILE A 123 -14.77 8.39 -16.25
N ILE A 124 -13.98 8.96 -17.17
CA ILE A 124 -14.35 9.08 -18.59
C ILE A 124 -13.71 8.00 -19.46
N LYS A 125 -12.63 7.39 -18.97
CA LYS A 125 -11.92 6.29 -19.64
C LYS A 125 -11.12 5.51 -18.62
N GLY A 126 -11.07 4.20 -18.75
CA GLY A 126 -10.24 3.37 -17.90
C GLY A 126 -10.33 1.90 -18.26
N LYS A 127 -9.70 1.07 -17.45
CA LYS A 127 -9.92 -0.37 -17.45
C LYS A 127 -10.04 -0.84 -16.01
N VAL A 128 -10.93 -1.80 -15.79
CA VAL A 128 -10.99 -2.58 -14.55
C VAL A 128 -10.79 -4.04 -14.93
N SER A 129 -9.95 -4.73 -14.17
CA SER A 129 -9.73 -6.16 -14.31
C SER A 129 -10.10 -6.85 -13.00
N SER A 130 -10.74 -8.00 -13.09
CA SER A 130 -11.03 -8.88 -11.95
C SER A 130 -10.54 -10.29 -12.25
N MET A 131 -10.15 -11.03 -11.21
CA MET A 131 -9.85 -12.46 -11.32
C MET A 131 -11.12 -13.24 -10.97
N GLY A 132 -11.65 -13.98 -11.96
CA GLY A 132 -12.78 -14.88 -11.73
C GLY A 132 -12.40 -16.08 -10.88
N GLY A 133 -13.40 -16.80 -10.37
CA GLY A 133 -13.19 -17.98 -9.51
C GLY A 133 -12.45 -19.16 -10.15
N ASP A 134 -12.25 -19.15 -11.47
CA ASP A 134 -11.42 -20.11 -12.21
C ASP A 134 -9.98 -19.63 -12.46
N GLY A 135 -9.63 -18.44 -11.97
CA GLY A 135 -8.34 -17.79 -12.16
C GLY A 135 -8.21 -17.03 -13.49
N GLU A 136 -9.26 -16.97 -14.33
CA GLU A 136 -9.25 -16.14 -15.53
C GLU A 136 -9.32 -14.66 -15.16
N ILE A 137 -8.48 -13.84 -15.80
CA ILE A 137 -8.53 -12.39 -15.63
C ILE A 137 -9.49 -11.82 -16.67
N VAL A 138 -10.62 -11.32 -16.22
CA VAL A 138 -11.57 -10.57 -17.06
C VAL A 138 -11.18 -9.11 -17.01
N THR A 139 -11.16 -8.44 -18.16
CA THR A 139 -10.86 -7.00 -18.24
C THR A 139 -11.95 -6.27 -18.99
N GLU A 140 -12.55 -5.29 -18.33
CA GLU A 140 -13.60 -4.43 -18.86
C GLU A 140 -13.05 -3.02 -19.08
N THR A 141 -13.55 -2.36 -20.14
CA THR A 141 -13.17 -0.98 -20.44
C THR A 141 -14.19 -0.06 -19.80
N LEU A 142 -13.72 0.89 -19.00
CA LEU A 142 -14.55 1.93 -18.40
C LEU A 142 -14.68 3.11 -19.37
N SER A 143 -15.86 3.69 -19.38
CA SER A 143 -16.27 4.81 -20.21
C SER A 143 -17.13 5.78 -19.40
N ARG A 144 -17.41 6.95 -19.97
CA ARG A 144 -18.25 7.97 -19.32
C ARG A 144 -19.68 7.47 -19.06
N ASP A 145 -20.16 6.50 -19.85
CA ASP A 145 -21.54 6.00 -19.76
C ASP A 145 -21.74 5.02 -18.59
N ASP A 146 -20.67 4.63 -17.89
CA ASP A 146 -20.73 3.72 -16.74
C ASP A 146 -21.07 4.46 -15.42
N ASP A 147 -21.26 5.79 -15.48
CA ASP A 147 -21.68 6.67 -14.36
C ASP A 147 -20.87 6.47 -13.06
N ILE A 148 -19.57 6.12 -13.18
CA ILE A 148 -18.68 5.95 -12.03
C ILE A 148 -18.24 7.34 -11.55
N VAL A 149 -18.85 7.77 -10.44
CA VAL A 149 -18.64 9.07 -9.81
C VAL A 149 -18.04 8.90 -8.43
N LEU A 150 -17.01 9.69 -8.12
CA LEU A 150 -16.49 9.87 -6.77
C LEU A 150 -16.71 11.32 -6.33
N LEU A 151 -17.30 11.48 -5.15
CA LEU A 151 -17.38 12.75 -4.45
C LEU A 151 -16.12 12.90 -3.59
N ILE A 152 -15.43 14.02 -3.75
CA ILE A 152 -14.20 14.33 -3.04
C ILE A 152 -14.37 15.66 -2.32
N VAL A 153 -14.03 15.68 -1.04
CA VAL A 153 -14.17 16.84 -0.16
C VAL A 153 -12.80 17.31 0.31
N LYS A 154 -12.67 18.60 0.57
CA LYS A 154 -11.45 19.21 1.07
C LYS A 154 -11.57 19.50 2.55
N ASN A 155 -10.85 18.74 3.36
CA ASN A 155 -10.79 18.92 4.81
C ASN A 155 -9.37 19.35 5.23
N HIS A 156 -9.26 20.42 6.01
CA HIS A 156 -7.99 20.99 6.48
C HIS A 156 -6.92 21.20 5.38
N GLY A 157 -7.35 21.52 4.16
CA GLY A 157 -6.45 21.75 3.02
C GLY A 157 -6.09 20.50 2.21
N LYS A 158 -6.45 19.30 2.68
CA LYS A 158 -6.21 18.02 2.00
C LYS A 158 -7.52 17.49 1.38
N TRP A 159 -7.41 16.83 0.22
CA TRP A 159 -8.55 16.24 -0.48
C TRP A 159 -8.74 14.76 -0.10
N TYR A 160 -9.99 14.40 0.18
CA TYR A 160 -10.41 13.09 0.67
C TYR A 160 -11.64 12.59 -0.10
N VAL A 161 -11.79 11.28 -0.21
CA VAL A 161 -13.01 10.66 -0.74
C VAL A 161 -14.11 10.77 0.32
N SER A 162 -15.29 11.25 -0.07
CA SER A 162 -16.45 11.26 0.82
C SER A 162 -17.17 9.92 0.78
N LEU A 163 -17.64 9.47 1.94
CA LEU A 163 -18.50 8.31 2.14
C LEU A 163 -19.83 8.42 1.37
N ASP A 164 -20.28 9.64 1.04
CA ASP A 164 -21.45 9.86 0.20
C ASP A 164 -21.26 9.32 -1.24
N SER A 165 -20.02 9.02 -1.64
CA SER A 165 -19.73 8.28 -2.87
C SER A 165 -20.24 6.83 -2.84
N PHE A 166 -20.52 6.29 -1.65
CA PHE A 166 -20.87 4.87 -1.43
C PHE A 166 -22.11 4.73 -0.55
N PRO A 167 -23.29 5.19 -1.01
CA PRO A 167 -24.52 5.12 -0.21
C PRO A 167 -24.91 3.68 0.16
N ASP A 168 -24.65 2.72 -0.73
CA ASP A 168 -24.96 1.30 -0.49
C ASP A 168 -24.06 0.70 0.61
N PHE A 169 -22.78 1.10 0.66
CA PHE A 169 -21.86 0.70 1.72
C PHE A 169 -22.36 1.16 3.09
N LEU A 170 -22.79 2.42 3.19
CA LEU A 170 -23.35 2.97 4.43
C LEU A 170 -24.65 2.26 4.85
N ALA A 171 -25.51 1.94 3.88
CA ALA A 171 -26.74 1.21 4.14
C ALA A 171 -26.46 -0.20 4.68
N ASP A 172 -25.51 -0.93 4.10
CA ASP A 172 -25.16 -2.30 4.53
C ASP A 172 -24.45 -2.32 5.88
N ALA A 173 -23.51 -1.41 6.10
CA ALA A 173 -22.78 -1.29 7.36
C ALA A 173 -23.70 -0.92 8.54
N THR A 174 -24.72 -0.09 8.32
CA THR A 174 -25.70 0.25 9.36
C THR A 174 -26.77 -0.83 9.53
N ALA A 175 -27.20 -1.49 8.47
CA ALA A 175 -28.20 -2.57 8.53
C ALA A 175 -27.68 -3.81 9.27
N SER A 176 -26.41 -4.17 9.09
CA SER A 176 -25.78 -5.31 9.78
C SER A 176 -25.75 -5.15 11.31
N ASN A 177 -25.66 -3.91 11.81
CA ASN A 177 -25.68 -3.59 13.24
C ASN A 177 -27.08 -3.34 13.81
N ALA A 178 -28.08 -3.04 12.96
CA ALA A 178 -29.45 -2.76 13.37
C ALA A 178 -30.24 -3.99 13.86
N THR A 179 -29.60 -5.15 14.05
CA THR A 179 -30.20 -6.31 14.73
C THR A 179 -29.61 -6.53 16.14
N PRO A 180 -29.86 -5.64 17.12
CA PRO A 180 -29.66 -5.98 18.52
C PRO A 180 -30.80 -6.92 18.95
N GLY A 181 -30.74 -8.23 18.61
CA GLY A 181 -31.74 -9.15 19.16
C GLY A 181 -31.99 -10.51 18.54
N THR A 182 -31.40 -10.92 17.42
CA THR A 182 -31.39 -12.35 17.07
C THR A 182 -30.22 -13.01 17.79
N THR A 183 -30.53 -13.44 19.00
CA THR A 183 -29.76 -14.37 19.82
C THR A 183 -28.93 -15.30 18.95
N ASN A 184 -27.61 -15.12 18.99
CA ASN A 184 -26.73 -16.27 19.04
C ASN A 184 -27.35 -17.23 20.07
N PRO A 185 -27.75 -18.48 19.72
CA PRO A 185 -28.55 -19.30 20.61
C PRO A 185 -27.88 -19.37 21.98
N GLN A 186 -28.55 -18.80 22.99
CA GLN A 186 -28.15 -18.88 24.38
C GLN A 186 -27.95 -20.38 24.69
N PRO A 187 -26.73 -20.83 25.02
CA PRO A 187 -26.53 -22.21 25.40
C PRO A 187 -27.40 -22.46 26.63
N SER A 188 -28.32 -23.41 26.50
CA SER A 188 -29.10 -23.96 27.61
C SER A 188 -28.21 -24.19 28.83
N PRO A 189 -28.69 -23.96 30.07
CA PRO A 189 -27.87 -24.09 31.27
C PRO A 189 -27.16 -25.44 31.26
N GLN A 190 -25.84 -25.41 31.05
CA GLN A 190 -25.05 -26.63 30.94
C GLN A 190 -25.05 -27.33 32.30
N PRO A 191 -25.35 -28.65 32.33
CA PRO A 191 -25.00 -29.46 33.48
C PRO A 191 -23.49 -29.35 33.74
N ALA A 192 -23.10 -29.43 35.01
CA ALA A 192 -21.72 -29.27 35.49
C ALA A 192 -20.69 -29.92 34.55
N PRO A 193 -19.52 -29.28 34.34
CA PRO A 193 -18.60 -29.61 33.26
C PRO A 193 -18.12 -31.06 33.37
N SER A 194 -18.67 -31.94 32.54
CA SER A 194 -17.96 -33.14 32.13
C SER A 194 -16.86 -32.69 31.19
N THR A 195 -15.62 -33.10 31.46
CA THR A 195 -14.40 -32.78 30.72
C THR A 195 -14.40 -33.38 29.30
N ASN A 196 -15.35 -32.95 28.47
CA ASN A 196 -15.36 -33.19 27.04
C ASN A 196 -14.80 -31.95 26.38
N TYR A 197 -13.51 -32.02 26.04
CA TYR A 197 -12.86 -31.01 25.23
C TYR A 197 -13.63 -30.89 23.91
N VAL A 198 -14.18 -29.71 23.66
CA VAL A 198 -14.77 -29.40 22.35
C VAL A 198 -13.61 -29.07 21.43
N THR A 199 -13.39 -29.96 20.47
CA THR A 199 -12.45 -29.77 19.38
C THR A 199 -12.78 -28.46 18.65
N CYS A 200 -11.85 -27.50 18.64
CA CYS A 200 -12.02 -26.24 17.92
C CYS A 200 -12.35 -26.54 16.45
N ARG A 201 -13.47 -26.00 15.94
CA ARG A 201 -13.93 -26.29 14.56
C ARG A 201 -12.95 -25.80 13.50
N THR A 202 -12.19 -24.76 13.82
CA THR A 202 -11.26 -24.11 12.89
C THR A 202 -9.95 -24.86 12.76
N CYS A 203 -9.35 -25.31 13.87
CA CYS A 203 -8.09 -26.05 13.86
C CYS A 203 -8.26 -27.57 14.07
N GLY A 204 -9.47 -28.08 14.24
CA GLY A 204 -9.70 -29.49 14.58
C GLY A 204 -9.07 -29.90 15.92
N GLY A 205 -8.86 -28.95 16.85
CA GLY A 205 -8.27 -29.18 18.15
C GLY A 205 -6.75 -29.39 18.14
N THR A 206 -6.07 -29.12 17.03
CA THR A 206 -4.59 -29.19 16.94
C THR A 206 -3.90 -27.95 17.51
N GLY A 207 -4.61 -26.83 17.63
CA GLY A 207 -4.03 -25.52 17.97
C GLY A 207 -3.27 -24.87 16.81
N VAL A 208 -3.37 -25.41 15.59
CA VAL A 208 -2.67 -24.89 14.40
C VAL A 208 -3.64 -24.85 13.21
N ILE A 209 -3.75 -23.69 12.57
CA ILE A 209 -4.49 -23.51 11.31
C ILE A 209 -3.45 -23.34 10.21
N ASN A 210 -3.46 -24.25 9.23
CA ASN A 210 -2.64 -24.10 8.04
C ASN A 210 -3.19 -22.93 7.22
N CYS A 211 -2.37 -21.91 6.96
CA CYS A 211 -2.73 -20.86 6.01
C CYS A 211 -3.09 -21.50 4.66
N LEU A 212 -4.27 -21.20 4.12
CA LEU A 212 -4.85 -21.88 2.96
C LEU A 212 -4.00 -21.72 1.69
N GLU A 213 -3.27 -20.61 1.60
CA GLU A 213 -2.42 -20.28 0.45
C GLU A 213 -1.10 -21.05 0.46
N CYS A 214 -0.48 -21.24 1.62
CA CYS A 214 0.80 -21.95 1.76
C CYS A 214 0.67 -23.36 2.37
N GLN A 215 -0.55 -23.81 2.65
CA GLN A 215 -0.87 -25.07 3.34
C GLN A 215 -0.07 -25.31 4.64
N GLY A 216 0.26 -24.25 5.36
CA GLY A 216 1.03 -24.34 6.61
C GLY A 216 2.53 -24.58 6.41
N GLN A 217 3.07 -24.37 5.20
CA GLN A 217 4.52 -24.49 4.95
C GLN A 217 5.33 -23.25 5.41
N GLY A 218 4.66 -22.23 5.96
CA GLY A 218 5.27 -20.89 6.12
C GLY A 218 5.59 -20.28 4.75
N GLY A 219 6.14 -19.07 4.69
CA GLY A 219 6.52 -18.45 3.41
C GLY A 219 7.38 -19.37 2.54
N PHE A 220 7.47 -19.12 1.24
CA PHE A 220 8.36 -19.87 0.35
C PHE A 220 9.81 -19.71 0.86
N TYR A 221 10.33 -20.71 1.56
CA TYR A 221 11.71 -20.74 2.02
C TYR A 221 12.57 -21.53 1.03
N ILE A 222 13.60 -20.90 0.48
CA ILE A 222 14.66 -21.60 -0.26
C ILE A 222 15.92 -21.51 0.60
N GLY A 223 16.30 -22.60 1.26
CA GLY A 223 17.54 -22.65 2.04
C GLY A 223 17.52 -21.93 3.39
N GLY A 224 16.34 -21.53 3.90
CA GLY A 224 16.20 -20.83 5.19
C GLY A 224 15.87 -19.34 5.07
N ASP A 225 15.96 -18.77 3.87
CA ASP A 225 15.62 -17.37 3.61
C ASP A 225 14.16 -17.18 3.23
N VAL A 226 13.51 -16.15 3.79
CA VAL A 226 12.15 -15.74 3.40
C VAL A 226 12.22 -15.07 2.03
N ILE A 227 11.60 -15.68 1.02
CA ILE A 227 11.45 -15.03 -0.29
C ILE A 227 10.66 -13.73 -0.12
N CYS A 228 11.21 -12.63 -0.64
CA CYS A 228 10.51 -11.35 -0.61
C CYS A 228 9.24 -11.45 -1.48
N PRO A 229 8.05 -11.22 -0.90
CA PRO A 229 6.79 -11.37 -1.63
C PRO A 229 6.67 -10.36 -2.78
N ASP A 230 7.21 -9.15 -2.58
CA ASP A 230 7.06 -8.05 -3.54
C ASP A 230 7.82 -8.27 -4.85
N CYS A 231 8.91 -9.04 -4.82
CA CYS A 231 9.69 -9.36 -6.01
C CYS A 231 9.76 -10.86 -6.30
N ALA A 232 9.00 -11.69 -5.58
CA ALA A 232 8.98 -13.15 -5.69
C ALA A 232 10.38 -13.79 -5.78
N GLY A 233 11.35 -13.28 -5.01
CA GLY A 233 12.71 -13.83 -5.00
C GLY A 233 13.67 -13.26 -6.06
N GLY A 234 13.19 -12.46 -7.00
CA GLY A 234 14.01 -11.92 -8.10
C GLY A 234 14.91 -10.75 -7.71
N GLY A 235 14.61 -10.08 -6.59
CA GLY A 235 15.33 -8.88 -6.13
C GLY A 235 15.05 -7.62 -6.95
N VAL A 236 14.32 -7.73 -8.04
CA VAL A 236 13.95 -6.61 -8.91
C VAL A 236 12.47 -6.68 -9.25
N VAL A 237 11.87 -5.51 -9.44
CA VAL A 237 10.49 -5.34 -9.91
C VAL A 237 10.49 -4.55 -11.20
N ALA A 238 9.46 -4.74 -12.03
CA ALA A 238 9.30 -3.94 -13.24
C ALA A 238 9.17 -2.45 -12.87
N CYS A 239 9.87 -1.59 -13.60
CA CYS A 239 9.78 -0.15 -13.41
C CYS A 239 8.38 0.33 -13.79
N TYR A 240 7.63 0.81 -12.80
CA TYR A 240 6.25 1.28 -12.94
C TYR A 240 6.09 2.49 -13.87
N TRP A 241 7.19 3.20 -14.16
CA TRP A 241 7.17 4.35 -15.07
C TRP A 241 7.20 3.96 -16.54
N CYS A 242 7.78 2.80 -16.86
CA CYS A 242 7.94 2.34 -18.24
C CYS A 242 7.40 0.92 -18.45
N ASP A 243 6.63 0.39 -17.50
CA ASP A 243 6.06 -0.96 -17.53
C ASP A 243 7.07 -2.05 -17.92
N GLY A 244 8.28 -2.00 -17.37
CA GLY A 244 9.31 -3.00 -17.69
C GLY A 244 10.07 -2.79 -19.01
N THR A 245 9.67 -1.84 -19.86
CA THR A 245 10.23 -1.71 -21.21
C THR A 245 11.56 -0.97 -21.27
N GLY A 246 11.86 -0.15 -20.26
CA GLY A 246 13.02 0.74 -20.23
C GLY A 246 12.85 2.02 -21.05
N VAL A 247 11.71 2.21 -21.72
CA VAL A 247 11.42 3.39 -22.54
C VAL A 247 10.01 3.92 -22.28
N VAL A 248 9.82 5.21 -22.48
CA VAL A 248 8.53 5.89 -22.31
C VAL A 248 8.23 6.69 -23.57
N GLU A 249 6.97 6.69 -23.99
CA GLU A 249 6.49 7.44 -25.15
C GLU A 249 6.11 8.86 -24.72
N GLY A 250 6.52 9.86 -25.51
CA GLY A 250 6.02 11.22 -25.39
C GLY A 250 5.96 11.92 -26.74
N GLY A 251 5.69 13.23 -26.71
CA GLY A 251 5.26 13.99 -27.89
C GLY A 251 6.18 13.89 -29.11
N ASP A 252 7.48 13.72 -28.91
CA ASP A 252 8.50 13.66 -29.96
C ASP A 252 9.06 12.23 -30.20
N GLY A 253 8.44 11.20 -29.61
CA GLY A 253 8.83 9.80 -29.77
C GLY A 253 9.17 9.09 -28.45
N TRP A 254 10.03 8.06 -28.53
CA TRP A 254 10.43 7.24 -27.39
C TRP A 254 11.72 7.75 -26.76
N TYR A 255 11.74 7.89 -25.44
CA TYR A 255 12.93 8.23 -24.66
C TYR A 255 13.21 7.18 -23.60
N THR A 256 14.48 7.09 -23.21
CA THR A 256 14.92 6.21 -22.13
C THR A 256 14.25 6.62 -20.83
N CYS A 257 13.75 5.64 -20.08
CA CYS A 257 13.14 5.91 -18.79
C CYS A 257 14.23 6.33 -17.78
N ASP A 258 14.16 7.59 -17.33
CA ASP A 258 15.12 8.16 -16.39
C ASP A 258 15.08 7.46 -15.02
N VAL A 259 13.93 6.94 -14.61
CA VAL A 259 13.73 6.27 -13.31
C VAL A 259 14.54 4.97 -13.21
N CYS A 260 14.54 4.15 -14.26
CA CYS A 260 15.28 2.88 -14.28
C CYS A 260 16.59 2.94 -15.10
N GLY A 261 16.95 4.13 -15.60
CA GLY A 261 18.10 4.32 -16.48
C GLY A 261 18.03 3.47 -17.76
N GLY A 262 16.83 3.12 -18.22
CA GLY A 262 16.61 2.30 -19.41
C GLY A 262 16.60 0.79 -19.23
N ASN A 263 16.84 0.27 -18.02
CA ASN A 263 16.90 -1.18 -17.80
C ASN A 263 15.53 -1.86 -17.67
N GLY A 264 14.46 -1.06 -17.55
CA GLY A 264 13.11 -1.57 -17.35
C GLY A 264 12.82 -2.10 -15.95
N ASN A 265 13.82 -2.27 -15.09
CA ASN A 265 13.66 -2.83 -13.74
C ASN A 265 14.17 -1.87 -12.66
N LEU A 266 13.56 -1.93 -11.48
CA LEU A 266 14.00 -1.27 -10.26
C LEU A 266 14.39 -2.32 -9.23
N TYR A 267 15.32 -2.00 -8.34
CA TYR A 267 15.57 -2.84 -7.18
C TYR A 267 14.33 -2.87 -6.29
N CYS A 268 14.01 -4.04 -5.76
CA CYS A 268 12.93 -4.16 -4.80
C CYS A 268 13.38 -3.55 -3.47
N ASP A 269 12.73 -2.45 -3.08
CA ASP A 269 13.06 -1.70 -1.87
C ASP A 269 12.91 -2.56 -0.62
N SER A 270 11.87 -3.40 -0.56
CA SER A 270 11.57 -4.27 0.58
C SER A 270 12.69 -5.26 0.91
N CYS A 271 13.45 -5.71 -0.10
CA CYS A 271 14.57 -6.64 0.09
C CYS A 271 15.94 -6.03 -0.21
N GLY A 272 16.01 -4.72 -0.48
CA GLY A 272 17.23 -4.03 -0.89
C GLY A 272 17.89 -4.66 -2.13
N GLY A 273 17.10 -5.23 -3.03
CA GLY A 273 17.61 -5.87 -4.25
C GLY A 273 18.04 -7.34 -4.12
N SER A 274 17.99 -7.94 -2.93
CA SER A 274 18.52 -9.30 -2.72
C SER A 274 17.56 -10.41 -3.16
N GLY A 275 16.27 -10.13 -3.26
CA GLY A 275 15.23 -11.13 -3.48
C GLY A 275 14.72 -11.78 -2.19
N PHE A 276 15.41 -11.55 -1.07
CA PHE A 276 15.11 -12.17 0.21
C PHE A 276 14.93 -11.08 1.26
N LEU A 277 13.97 -11.26 2.15
CA LEU A 277 13.92 -10.44 3.36
C LEU A 277 15.05 -10.98 4.25
N GLY A 278 16.28 -10.58 3.92
CA GLY A 278 17.53 -11.23 4.34
C GLY A 278 17.54 -11.48 5.84
N GLU A 279 18.18 -12.57 6.28
CA GLU A 279 18.24 -13.09 7.67
C GLU A 279 17.68 -12.10 8.69
N SER A 280 16.34 -12.00 8.71
CA SER A 280 15.66 -11.52 9.89
C SER A 280 16.01 -12.65 10.85
N VAL A 281 17.00 -12.43 11.71
CA VAL A 281 17.41 -13.40 12.71
C VAL A 281 16.16 -13.59 13.55
N TRP A 282 15.33 -14.55 13.16
CA TRP A 282 14.19 -14.97 13.94
C TRP A 282 14.81 -15.52 15.20
N GLN A 283 14.82 -14.68 16.22
CA GLN A 283 15.26 -15.09 17.52
C GLN A 283 14.08 -15.82 18.15
N ASP A 284 14.40 -16.91 18.82
CA ASP A 284 13.45 -17.56 19.73
C ASP A 284 12.81 -16.45 20.57
N CYS A 285 11.47 -16.37 20.54
CA CYS A 285 10.75 -15.37 21.30
C CYS A 285 11.24 -15.44 22.75
N PRO A 286 11.80 -14.36 23.33
CA PRO A 286 12.44 -14.43 24.63
C PRO A 286 11.51 -14.90 25.75
N ARG A 287 10.20 -14.73 25.57
CA ARG A 287 9.18 -15.16 26.53
C ARG A 287 8.82 -16.64 26.43
N CYS A 288 8.73 -17.22 25.23
CA CYS A 288 8.32 -18.62 25.06
C CYS A 288 9.45 -19.54 24.58
N GLY A 289 10.65 -19.01 24.36
CA GLY A 289 11.84 -19.78 23.98
C GLY A 289 11.64 -20.59 22.70
N GLY A 290 11.00 -20.01 21.69
CA GLY A 290 10.76 -20.71 20.41
C GLY A 290 9.54 -21.63 20.39
N SER A 291 8.88 -21.87 21.53
CA SER A 291 7.85 -22.93 21.64
C SER A 291 6.49 -22.62 20.99
N GLY A 292 6.19 -21.34 20.70
CA GLY A 292 4.96 -20.95 20.00
C GLY A 292 3.67 -21.28 20.76
N ILE A 293 3.49 -20.69 21.95
CA ILE A 293 2.23 -20.84 22.72
C ILE A 293 1.18 -19.82 22.26
N GLU A 294 -0.02 -20.30 21.90
CA GLU A 294 -1.19 -19.44 21.59
C GLU A 294 -1.34 -18.38 22.70
N GLY A 295 -1.38 -17.11 22.30
CA GLY A 295 -1.53 -15.98 23.22
C GLY A 295 -0.23 -15.44 23.82
N CYS A 296 0.95 -15.81 23.32
CA CYS A 296 2.18 -15.07 23.64
C CYS A 296 2.12 -13.69 22.96
N PRO A 297 1.99 -12.58 23.70
CA PRO A 297 1.74 -11.26 23.12
C PRO A 297 2.95 -10.69 22.36
N ASP A 298 4.11 -11.33 22.46
CA ASP A 298 5.33 -10.88 21.80
C ASP A 298 5.51 -11.55 20.43
N CYS A 299 4.90 -12.73 20.20
CA CYS A 299 5.08 -13.51 18.99
C CYS A 299 3.79 -14.07 18.39
N ASP A 300 2.63 -13.72 18.96
CA ASP A 300 1.29 -14.17 18.58
C ASP A 300 1.18 -15.68 18.32
N GLY A 301 1.86 -16.45 19.17
CA GLY A 301 1.88 -17.92 19.08
C GLY A 301 2.83 -18.50 18.04
N SER A 302 3.53 -17.69 17.25
CA SER A 302 4.50 -18.20 16.26
C SER A 302 5.76 -18.80 16.90
N GLY A 303 6.13 -18.35 18.10
CA GLY A 303 7.36 -18.76 18.78
C GLY A 303 8.57 -17.89 18.47
N TRP A 304 8.46 -16.98 17.50
CA TRP A 304 9.59 -16.20 16.98
C TRP A 304 9.27 -14.70 17.01
N VAL A 305 10.29 -13.88 17.23
CA VAL A 305 10.16 -12.42 17.14
C VAL A 305 11.19 -11.87 16.16
N ARG A 306 10.85 -10.75 15.52
CA ARG A 306 11.77 -10.04 14.66
C ARG A 306 12.67 -9.15 15.53
N SER A 307 13.98 -9.41 15.51
CA SER A 307 15.00 -8.58 16.18
C SER A 307 15.52 -7.48 15.29
#